data_AF-A0A970RE47-F1
#
_entry.id   AF-A0A970RE47-F1
#
_cell.length_a   1.000
_cell.length_b   1.000
_cell.length_c   1.000
_cell.angle_alpha   90.00
_cell.angle_beta   90.00
_cell.angle_gamma   90.00
#
_symmetry.space_group_name_H-M   'P 1'
#
loop_
_entity.id
_entity.type
_entity.pdbx_description
1 polymer ?
#
loop_
_entity_poly.entity_id
_entity_poly.type
_entity_poly.pdbx_seq_one_letter_code
_entity_poly.pdbx_strand_id
1 'polypeptide(L)'
;MPSDIEIAQSAELKPIVDIASKLGITEDELELYGKYKAKVTPSVWERVKDNPDGKLVLVTAITPTPAGEGKTTTTVGLSQALAKLGQKVSFAIREPSLGPSFGVKGGAAGGGYSQVIPMEDINLHFTGDIHAVTTAHNLISAMIDNSMQQGNEHNLDPRRIVWRRVMDLNERALRSIVIGLGGKANGVPRETGFDITVASEIMAILCLSTDLMDLKERIQRIVIGYTYDGKAVTAGDIGAAGSASVLLKDAIKPNLVQTLEGVPAFIHGGPFANIAHGCNSLQATRL
;
A
#
# COMPACT_ATOMS: atom_id res chain seq x y z
N MET A 1 -2.14 32.56 -4.23
CA MET A 1 -2.82 31.44 -3.54
C MET A 1 -1.83 30.89 -2.53
N PRO A 2 -2.22 30.64 -1.27
CA PRO A 2 -1.34 29.97 -0.31
C PRO A 2 -0.86 28.63 -0.88
N SER A 3 0.31 28.17 -0.44
CA SER A 3 0.81 26.85 -0.82
C SER A 3 -0.04 25.73 -0.22
N ASP A 4 0.01 24.55 -0.83
CA ASP A 4 -0.79 23.41 -0.38
C ASP A 4 -0.57 23.05 1.10
N ILE A 5 0.68 23.15 1.56
CA ILE A 5 1.03 22.87 2.95
C ILE A 5 0.51 23.94 3.92
N GLU A 6 0.52 25.22 3.52
CA GLU A 6 -0.05 26.31 4.34
C GLU A 6 -1.57 26.14 4.48
N ILE A 7 -2.26 25.71 3.41
CA ILE A 7 -3.69 25.38 3.46
C ILE A 7 -3.91 24.21 4.43
N ALA A 8 -3.15 23.12 4.29
CA ALA A 8 -3.27 21.94 5.15
C ALA A 8 -3.02 22.25 6.63
N GLN A 9 -2.02 23.08 6.94
CA GLN A 9 -1.68 23.47 8.31
C GLN A 9 -2.69 24.43 8.94
N SER A 10 -3.39 25.22 8.13
CA SER A 10 -4.45 26.12 8.60
C SER A 10 -5.78 25.41 8.87
N ALA A 11 -5.91 24.15 8.47
CA ALA A 11 -7.16 23.41 8.58
C ALA A 11 -7.47 23.00 10.03
N GLU A 12 -8.74 23.12 10.41
CA GLU A 12 -9.23 22.59 11.69
C GLU A 12 -9.66 21.12 11.50
N LEU A 13 -8.79 20.18 11.89
CA LEU A 13 -9.06 18.76 11.75
C LEU A 13 -10.10 18.30 12.76
N LYS A 14 -11.12 17.58 12.29
CA LYS A 14 -12.11 16.93 13.17
C LYS A 14 -11.53 15.63 13.73
N PRO A 15 -11.87 15.24 14.97
CA PRO A 15 -11.58 13.91 15.48
C PRO A 15 -12.03 12.83 14.48
N ILE A 16 -11.19 11.82 14.28
CA ILE A 16 -11.48 10.80 13.26
C ILE A 16 -12.73 9.98 13.58
N VAL A 17 -13.07 9.84 14.86
CA VAL A 17 -14.30 9.22 15.34
C VAL A 17 -15.53 9.97 14.82
N ASP A 18 -15.50 11.31 14.81
CA ASP A 18 -16.59 12.13 14.27
C ASP A 18 -16.73 11.95 12.75
N ILE A 19 -15.62 11.77 12.04
CA ILE A 19 -15.62 11.49 10.60
C ILE A 19 -16.17 10.10 10.32
N ALA A 20 -15.76 9.10 11.08
CA ALA A 20 -16.24 7.72 10.99
C ALA A 20 -17.75 7.61 11.26
N SER A 21 -18.27 8.37 12.22
CA SER A 21 -19.70 8.38 12.56
C SER A 21 -20.59 8.80 11.38
N LYS A 22 -20.10 9.64 10.46
CA LYS A 22 -20.82 10.01 9.23
C LYS A 22 -21.06 8.82 8.30
N LEU A 23 -20.20 7.80 8.38
CA LEU A 23 -20.36 6.54 7.65
C LEU A 23 -21.19 5.51 8.44
N GLY A 24 -21.42 5.74 9.73
CA GLY A 24 -22.04 4.76 10.63
C GLY A 24 -21.04 3.71 11.12
N ILE A 25 -19.76 4.08 11.19
CA ILE A 25 -18.70 3.27 11.81
C ILE A 25 -18.58 3.72 13.27
N THR A 26 -18.61 2.77 14.20
CA THR A 26 -18.53 3.04 15.64
C THR A 26 -17.08 3.14 16.12
N GLU A 27 -16.87 3.68 17.32
CA GLU A 27 -15.51 3.80 17.89
C GLU A 27 -14.85 2.43 18.12
N ASP A 28 -15.61 1.41 18.54
CA ASP A 28 -15.11 0.03 18.73
C ASP A 28 -14.70 -0.65 17.41
N GLU A 29 -15.11 -0.09 16.26
CA GLU A 29 -14.74 -0.54 14.92
C GLU A 29 -13.50 0.20 14.37
N LEU A 30 -12.83 1.00 15.21
CA LEU A 30 -11.65 1.79 14.84
C LEU A 30 -10.43 1.43 15.70
N GLU A 31 -9.28 1.40 15.05
CA GLU A 31 -7.97 1.39 15.70
C GLU A 31 -7.29 2.74 15.47
N LEU A 32 -7.24 3.58 16.50
CA LEU A 32 -6.80 4.97 16.38
C LEU A 32 -5.28 5.12 16.21
N TYR A 33 -4.87 5.94 15.25
CA TYR A 33 -3.49 6.37 15.03
C TYR A 33 -3.36 7.87 15.31
N GLY A 34 -3.36 8.19 16.60
CA GLY A 34 -3.56 9.56 17.08
C GLY A 34 -5.02 10.01 16.92
N LYS A 35 -5.25 11.32 16.86
CA LYS A 35 -6.61 11.88 16.87
C LYS A 35 -7.32 11.91 15.52
N TYR A 36 -6.55 11.89 14.43
CA TYR A 36 -7.04 12.28 13.09
C TYR A 36 -6.89 11.19 12.02
N LYS A 37 -6.48 9.98 12.43
CA LYS A 37 -6.30 8.82 11.55
C LYS A 37 -6.75 7.57 12.31
N ALA A 38 -7.34 6.62 11.61
CA ALA A 38 -7.68 5.32 12.18
C ALA A 38 -7.58 4.23 11.13
N LYS A 39 -7.32 3.00 11.57
CA LYS A 39 -7.60 1.80 10.76
C LYS A 39 -9.02 1.32 11.04
N VAL A 40 -9.73 0.89 10.01
CA VAL A 40 -11.08 0.34 10.15
C VAL A 40 -11.01 -1.18 10.27
N THR A 41 -11.60 -1.74 11.32
CA THR A 41 -11.49 -3.16 11.62
C THR A 41 -12.35 -4.00 10.67
N PRO A 42 -12.03 -5.30 10.49
CA PRO A 42 -12.82 -6.20 9.63
C PRO A 42 -14.29 -6.37 10.06
N SER A 43 -14.65 -6.08 11.31
CA SER A 43 -16.03 -6.22 11.79
C SER A 43 -17.02 -5.31 11.06
N VAL A 44 -16.57 -4.16 10.54
CA VAL A 44 -17.42 -3.30 9.72
C VAL A 44 -17.86 -4.04 8.47
N TRP A 45 -16.93 -4.66 7.75
CA TRP A 45 -17.24 -5.44 6.55
C TRP A 45 -18.19 -6.59 6.86
N GLU A 46 -17.95 -7.35 7.93
CA GLU A 46 -18.83 -8.45 8.33
C GLU A 46 -20.27 -8.00 8.60
N ARG A 47 -20.45 -6.77 9.10
CA ARG A 47 -21.76 -6.18 9.36
C ARG A 47 -22.46 -5.65 8.11
N VAL A 48 -21.71 -5.19 7.10
CA VAL A 48 -22.29 -4.49 5.93
C VAL A 48 -22.22 -5.29 4.62
N LYS A 49 -21.53 -6.43 4.57
CA LYS A 49 -21.30 -7.22 3.34
C LYS A 49 -22.57 -7.67 2.60
N ASP A 50 -23.70 -7.78 3.30
CA ASP A 50 -24.99 -8.19 2.74
C ASP A 50 -25.89 -6.97 2.39
N ASN A 51 -25.43 -5.75 2.65
CA ASN A 51 -26.14 -4.54 2.24
C ASN A 51 -26.02 -4.31 0.73
N PRO A 52 -26.99 -3.62 0.10
CA PRO A 52 -26.86 -3.21 -1.29
C PRO A 52 -25.70 -2.22 -1.47
N ASP A 53 -24.87 -2.47 -2.48
CA ASP A 53 -23.76 -1.58 -2.84
C ASP A 53 -24.25 -0.16 -3.17
N GLY A 54 -23.41 0.82 -2.81
CA GLY A 54 -23.57 2.21 -3.22
C GLY A 54 -23.28 2.43 -4.71
N LYS A 55 -23.29 3.69 -5.13
CA LYS A 55 -22.87 4.05 -6.51
C LYS A 55 -21.35 4.18 -6.56
N LEU A 56 -20.69 3.39 -7.41
CA LEU A 56 -19.26 3.49 -7.65
C LEU A 56 -18.97 4.49 -8.79
N VAL A 57 -18.20 5.53 -8.49
CA VAL A 57 -17.74 6.53 -9.47
C VAL A 57 -16.23 6.42 -9.63
N LEU A 58 -15.78 6.02 -10.83
CA LEU A 58 -14.37 5.97 -11.17
C LEU A 58 -13.92 7.31 -11.76
N VAL A 59 -12.90 7.92 -11.14
CA VAL A 59 -12.23 9.10 -11.70
C VAL A 59 -10.97 8.67 -12.45
N THR A 60 -10.94 8.96 -13.75
CA THR A 60 -9.77 8.75 -14.61
C THR A 60 -9.35 10.06 -15.28
N ALA A 61 -8.25 10.03 -16.04
CA ALA A 61 -7.74 11.18 -16.77
C ALA A 61 -7.29 10.77 -18.18
N ILE A 62 -7.03 11.79 -19.01
CA ILE A 62 -6.32 11.61 -20.27
C ILE A 62 -4.87 11.16 -20.03
N THR A 63 -4.14 10.87 -21.11
CA THR A 63 -2.70 10.57 -21.03
C THR A 63 -1.95 11.71 -20.30
N PRO A 64 -1.14 11.40 -19.26
CA PRO A 64 -0.46 12.42 -18.47
C PRO A 64 0.48 13.29 -19.31
N THR A 65 0.51 14.59 -19.00
CA THR A 65 1.38 15.58 -19.62
C THR A 65 2.19 16.35 -18.57
N PRO A 66 3.30 17.02 -18.94
CA PRO A 66 4.05 17.86 -18.00
C PRO A 66 3.25 19.01 -17.36
N ALA A 67 2.10 19.37 -17.92
CA ALA A 67 1.23 20.42 -17.36
C ALA A 67 0.52 19.99 -16.08
N GLY A 68 0.28 18.67 -15.90
CA GLY A 68 -0.45 18.10 -14.77
C GLY A 68 -1.97 18.23 -14.91
N GLU A 69 -2.67 17.11 -14.77
CA GLU A 69 -4.12 17.04 -15.02
C GLU A 69 -4.99 17.17 -13.75
N GLY A 70 -4.38 17.11 -12.57
CA GLY A 70 -5.10 17.31 -11.30
C GLY A 70 -6.09 16.20 -10.93
N LYS A 71 -5.90 14.96 -11.41
CA LYS A 71 -6.83 13.83 -11.20
C LYS A 71 -7.26 13.65 -9.73
N THR A 72 -6.31 13.62 -8.79
CA THR A 72 -6.63 13.44 -7.37
C THR A 72 -7.39 14.65 -6.80
N THR A 73 -7.02 15.86 -7.22
CA THR A 73 -7.74 17.09 -6.85
C THR A 73 -9.21 17.01 -7.29
N THR A 74 -9.47 16.50 -8.49
CA THR A 74 -10.84 16.26 -8.99
C THR A 74 -11.58 15.21 -8.16
N THR A 75 -10.94 14.10 -7.78
CA THR A 75 -11.55 13.08 -6.91
C THR A 75 -11.99 13.66 -5.56
N VAL A 76 -11.10 14.45 -4.92
CA VAL A 76 -11.40 15.09 -3.63
C VAL A 76 -12.49 16.14 -3.78
N GLY A 77 -12.36 17.02 -4.78
CA GLY A 77 -13.33 18.09 -5.06
C GLY A 77 -14.73 17.59 -5.41
N LEU A 78 -14.83 16.50 -6.20
CA LEU A 78 -16.10 15.86 -6.51
C LEU A 78 -16.79 15.33 -5.25
N SER A 79 -16.01 14.71 -4.35
CA SER A 79 -16.54 14.16 -3.09
C SER A 79 -17.01 15.28 -2.14
N GLN A 80 -16.25 16.37 -2.06
CA GLN A 80 -16.67 17.59 -1.34
C GLN A 80 -17.97 18.18 -1.91
N ALA A 81 -18.08 18.27 -3.24
CA ALA A 81 -19.28 18.78 -3.91
C ALA A 81 -20.50 17.91 -3.63
N LEU A 82 -20.38 16.58 -3.73
CA LEU A 82 -21.46 15.64 -3.41
C LEU A 82 -21.92 15.76 -1.95
N ALA A 83 -20.97 15.90 -1.01
CA ALA A 83 -21.30 16.11 0.39
C ALA A 83 -22.07 17.43 0.61
N LYS A 84 -21.70 18.53 -0.08
CA LYS A 84 -22.45 19.80 -0.04
C LYS A 84 -23.86 19.69 -0.60
N LEU A 85 -24.09 18.76 -1.52
CA LEU A 85 -25.42 18.43 -2.06
C LEU A 85 -26.22 17.48 -1.15
N GLY A 86 -25.74 17.21 0.07
CA GLY A 86 -26.41 16.36 1.05
C GLY A 86 -26.28 14.85 0.77
N GLN A 87 -25.40 14.44 -0.15
CA GLN A 87 -25.17 13.02 -0.43
C GLN A 87 -24.24 12.41 0.63
N LYS A 88 -24.55 11.19 1.09
CA LYS A 88 -23.62 10.40 1.90
C LYS A 88 -22.54 9.85 0.99
N VAL A 89 -21.31 10.33 1.16
CA VAL A 89 -20.19 10.04 0.25
C VAL A 89 -18.89 9.81 1.02
N SER A 90 -18.14 8.81 0.56
CA SER A 90 -16.73 8.58 0.86
C SER A 90 -16.00 8.34 -0.46
N PHE A 91 -14.67 8.35 -0.43
CA PHE A 91 -13.85 7.99 -1.57
C PHE A 91 -12.58 7.30 -1.11
N ALA A 92 -11.93 6.59 -2.03
CA ALA A 92 -10.67 5.92 -1.76
C ALA A 92 -9.57 6.39 -2.73
N ILE A 93 -8.36 6.59 -2.21
CA ILE A 93 -7.16 6.90 -2.99
C ILE A 93 -5.99 6.04 -2.52
N ARG A 94 -4.88 6.13 -3.26
CA ARG A 94 -3.66 5.39 -2.96
C ARG A 94 -2.81 6.13 -1.94
N GLU A 95 -2.14 5.38 -1.08
CA GLU A 95 -1.04 5.89 -0.26
C GLU A 95 0.16 6.20 -1.17
N PRO A 96 0.77 7.40 -1.05
CA PRO A 96 1.98 7.71 -1.78
C PRO A 96 3.19 7.00 -1.17
N SER A 97 4.15 6.65 -2.02
CA SER A 97 5.48 6.22 -1.57
C SER A 97 6.20 7.36 -0.84
N LEU A 98 6.94 7.01 0.21
CA LEU A 98 7.75 7.91 1.03
C LEU A 98 8.96 8.44 0.24
N GLY A 99 9.62 7.59 -0.55
CA GLY A 99 10.87 7.93 -1.25
C GLY A 99 10.79 9.21 -2.11
N PRO A 100 9.77 9.38 -2.97
CA PRO A 100 9.55 10.58 -3.76
C PRO A 100 9.45 11.88 -2.96
N SER A 101 8.91 11.85 -1.73
CA SER A 101 8.77 13.04 -0.88
C SER A 101 10.11 13.73 -0.60
N PHE A 102 11.22 12.99 -0.65
CA PHE A 102 12.58 13.49 -0.46
C PHE A 102 13.34 13.79 -1.78
N GLY A 103 12.69 13.60 -2.93
CA GLY A 103 13.26 13.86 -4.26
C GLY A 103 12.60 15.03 -4.98
N VAL A 104 11.33 14.87 -5.37
CA VAL A 104 10.53 15.88 -6.09
C VAL A 104 9.28 16.14 -5.28
N LYS A 105 8.97 17.43 -5.00
CA LYS A 105 7.93 17.89 -4.05
C LYS A 105 6.71 16.95 -3.98
N GLY A 106 6.53 16.30 -2.84
CA GLY A 106 5.43 15.39 -2.54
C GLY A 106 4.11 16.13 -2.33
N GLY A 107 3.14 15.84 -3.18
CA GLY A 107 1.76 16.34 -3.08
C GLY A 107 0.82 15.40 -3.81
N ALA A 108 0.62 14.20 -3.26
CA ALA A 108 -0.13 13.14 -3.94
C ALA A 108 -1.63 13.10 -3.56
N ALA A 109 -2.01 13.74 -2.45
CA ALA A 109 -3.34 13.65 -1.84
C ALA A 109 -4.26 14.83 -2.18
N GLY A 110 -4.21 15.30 -3.44
CA GLY A 110 -4.99 16.45 -3.93
C GLY A 110 -4.18 17.74 -3.95
N GLY A 111 -4.86 18.89 -4.03
CA GLY A 111 -4.24 20.21 -4.11
C GLY A 111 -5.23 21.35 -3.89
N GLY A 112 -4.74 22.53 -3.54
CA GLY A 112 -5.54 23.69 -3.16
C GLY A 112 -6.48 23.39 -1.99
N TYR A 113 -7.77 23.71 -2.14
CA TYR A 113 -8.79 23.43 -1.12
C TYR A 113 -9.43 22.03 -1.23
N SER A 114 -8.93 21.21 -2.16
CA SER A 114 -9.37 19.83 -2.38
C SER A 114 -8.22 18.88 -2.07
N GLN A 115 -7.91 18.76 -0.78
CA GLN A 115 -6.85 17.92 -0.23
C GLN A 115 -7.39 16.95 0.82
N VAL A 116 -6.68 15.83 0.99
CA VAL A 116 -6.83 14.91 2.13
C VAL A 116 -5.78 15.24 3.19
N ILE A 117 -6.19 15.22 4.46
CA ILE A 117 -5.40 15.61 5.62
C ILE A 117 -5.46 14.54 6.71
N PRO A 118 -4.42 14.41 7.56
CA PRO A 118 -3.19 15.22 7.65
C PRO A 118 -2.13 14.88 6.58
N MET A 119 -1.74 15.87 5.76
CA MET A 119 -0.87 15.67 4.59
C MET A 119 0.56 15.21 4.95
N GLU A 120 1.11 15.71 6.06
CA GLU A 120 2.45 15.33 6.53
C GLU A 120 2.53 13.84 6.84
N ASP A 121 1.56 13.32 7.60
CA ASP A 121 1.52 11.89 7.94
C ASP A 121 1.36 11.03 6.69
N ILE A 122 0.46 11.43 5.76
CA ILE A 122 0.17 10.71 4.52
C ILE A 122 1.42 10.59 3.63
N ASN A 123 2.27 11.61 3.58
CA ASN A 123 3.47 11.63 2.72
C ASN A 123 4.70 10.96 3.36
N LEU A 124 4.62 10.56 4.64
CA LEU A 124 5.71 9.98 5.41
C LEU A 124 5.40 8.53 5.79
N HIS A 125 5.24 8.25 7.09
CA HIS A 125 5.06 6.90 7.61
C HIS A 125 3.60 6.47 7.69
N PHE A 126 2.68 7.43 7.62
CA PHE A 126 1.26 7.25 7.75
C PHE A 126 0.87 6.29 8.89
N THR A 127 0.34 5.11 8.58
CA THR A 127 -0.01 4.04 9.52
C THR A 127 0.96 2.86 9.49
N GLY A 128 2.02 2.94 8.69
CA GLY A 128 3.07 1.93 8.58
C GLY A 128 2.82 0.85 7.52
N ASP A 129 1.84 1.02 6.64
CA ASP A 129 1.42 -0.03 5.69
C ASP A 129 2.54 -0.36 4.70
N ILE A 130 3.21 0.65 4.14
CA ILE A 130 4.36 0.45 3.24
C ILE A 130 5.55 -0.18 3.99
N HIS A 131 5.74 0.12 5.28
CA HIS A 131 6.77 -0.55 6.09
C HIS A 131 6.47 -2.04 6.28
N ALA A 132 5.20 -2.39 6.52
CA ALA A 132 4.76 -3.77 6.60
C ALA A 132 4.96 -4.52 5.28
N VAL A 133 4.62 -3.90 4.14
CA VAL A 133 4.90 -4.45 2.80
C VAL A 133 6.39 -4.65 2.57
N THR A 134 7.22 -3.67 2.94
CA THR A 134 8.69 -3.75 2.84
C THR A 134 9.21 -4.94 3.66
N THR A 135 8.74 -5.07 4.89
CA THR A 135 9.18 -6.11 5.83
C THR A 135 8.75 -7.50 5.34
N ALA A 136 7.50 -7.66 4.89
CA ALA A 136 6.99 -8.92 4.36
C ALA A 136 7.76 -9.36 3.09
N HIS A 137 8.01 -8.44 2.16
CA HIS A 137 8.77 -8.72 0.94
C HIS A 137 10.22 -9.12 1.24
N ASN A 138 10.89 -8.39 2.14
CA ASN A 138 12.27 -8.66 2.50
C ASN A 138 12.42 -9.90 3.39
N LEU A 139 11.39 -10.29 4.16
CA LEU A 139 11.35 -11.58 4.84
C LEU A 139 11.38 -12.73 3.83
N ILE A 140 10.55 -12.69 2.78
CA ILE A 140 10.57 -13.69 1.70
C ILE A 140 11.97 -13.75 1.09
N SER A 141 12.59 -12.60 0.80
CA SER A 141 13.96 -12.52 0.28
C SER A 141 14.98 -13.20 1.20
N ALA A 142 14.90 -12.95 2.51
CA ALA A 142 15.78 -13.55 3.51
C ALA A 142 15.58 -15.07 3.62
N MET A 143 14.32 -15.53 3.52
CA MET A 143 13.99 -16.96 3.55
C MET A 143 14.51 -17.70 2.31
N ILE A 144 14.46 -17.07 1.13
CA ILE A 144 15.05 -17.62 -0.11
C ILE A 144 16.56 -17.86 0.08
N ASP A 145 17.28 -16.83 0.53
CA ASP A 145 18.74 -16.91 0.70
C ASP A 145 19.13 -17.86 1.83
N ASN A 146 18.36 -17.91 2.92
CA ASN A 146 18.55 -18.88 3.98
C ASN A 146 18.29 -20.31 3.51
N SER A 147 17.25 -20.56 2.72
CA SER A 147 16.97 -21.89 2.16
C SER A 147 18.16 -22.41 1.35
N MET A 148 18.76 -21.57 0.49
CA MET A 148 19.97 -21.93 -0.24
C MET A 148 21.17 -22.20 0.67
N GLN A 149 21.36 -21.40 1.72
CA GLN A 149 22.45 -21.57 2.68
C GLN A 149 22.33 -22.86 3.50
N GLN A 150 21.11 -23.27 3.86
CA GLN A 150 20.84 -24.44 4.71
C GLN A 150 20.80 -25.78 3.96
N GLY A 151 21.28 -25.81 2.72
CA GLY A 151 21.37 -27.04 1.92
C GLY A 151 20.56 -27.02 0.63
N ASN A 152 19.80 -25.95 0.37
CA ASN A 152 19.04 -25.73 -0.86
C ASN A 152 18.11 -26.92 -1.22
N GLU A 153 17.28 -27.34 -0.26
CA GLU A 153 16.38 -28.50 -0.41
C GLU A 153 15.47 -28.39 -1.65
N HIS A 154 15.05 -27.17 -2.00
CA HIS A 154 14.22 -26.90 -3.17
C HIS A 154 15.00 -26.78 -4.49
N ASN A 155 16.31 -27.05 -4.48
CA ASN A 155 17.18 -27.06 -5.65
C ASN A 155 17.11 -25.77 -6.49
N LEU A 156 16.97 -24.61 -5.82
CA LEU A 156 16.93 -23.30 -6.46
C LEU A 156 18.23 -23.03 -7.21
N ASP A 157 18.14 -22.53 -8.43
CA ASP A 157 19.28 -21.97 -9.15
C ASP A 157 19.45 -20.49 -8.74
N PRO A 158 20.54 -20.10 -8.06
CA PRO A 158 20.73 -18.72 -7.58
C PRO A 158 20.69 -17.67 -8.68
N ARG A 159 20.95 -18.07 -9.94
CA ARG A 159 20.94 -17.21 -11.13
C ARG A 159 19.52 -17.00 -11.70
N ARG A 160 18.56 -17.81 -11.27
CA ARG A 160 17.17 -17.79 -11.76
C ARG A 160 16.18 -17.39 -10.66
N ILE A 161 16.66 -16.74 -9.60
CA ILE A 161 15.80 -16.07 -8.63
C ILE A 161 15.26 -14.79 -9.27
N VAL A 162 13.94 -14.70 -9.38
CA VAL A 162 13.25 -13.52 -9.91
C VAL A 162 12.84 -12.56 -8.79
N TRP A 163 12.74 -13.06 -7.56
CA TRP A 163 12.43 -12.25 -6.38
C TRP A 163 13.62 -11.36 -5.99
N ARG A 164 13.42 -10.05 -6.13
CA ARG A 164 14.35 -9.00 -5.73
C ARG A 164 14.12 -8.61 -4.27
N ARG A 165 14.67 -7.49 -3.83
CA ARG A 165 14.40 -6.87 -2.52
C ARG A 165 13.70 -5.53 -2.73
N VAL A 166 13.18 -4.94 -1.66
CA VAL A 166 12.58 -3.60 -1.74
C VAL A 166 12.98 -2.66 -0.62
N MET A 167 12.93 -1.37 -0.92
CA MET A 167 13.10 -0.27 0.03
C MET A 167 12.33 0.95 -0.48
N ASP A 168 11.61 1.65 0.40
CA ASP A 168 10.80 2.80 0.00
C ASP A 168 11.59 4.12 -0.03
N LEU A 169 12.74 4.09 -0.70
CA LEU A 169 13.60 5.25 -0.93
C LEU A 169 14.11 5.25 -2.37
N ASN A 170 14.35 6.45 -2.91
CA ASN A 170 14.88 6.63 -4.26
C ASN A 170 16.40 6.37 -4.29
N GLU A 171 16.81 5.10 -4.18
CA GLU A 171 18.21 4.71 -4.16
C GLU A 171 18.62 4.00 -5.47
N ARG A 172 19.32 4.73 -6.36
CA ARG A 172 19.72 4.19 -7.67
C ARG A 172 20.87 3.18 -7.59
N ALA A 173 21.72 3.26 -6.56
CA ALA A 173 22.90 2.41 -6.41
C ALA A 173 22.53 0.95 -6.13
N LEU A 174 21.32 0.69 -5.63
CA LEU A 174 20.85 -0.65 -5.30
C LEU A 174 20.12 -1.37 -6.45
N ARG A 175 20.04 -0.78 -7.65
CA ARG A 175 19.34 -1.37 -8.81
C ARG A 175 19.90 -2.74 -9.22
N SER A 176 21.22 -2.88 -9.14
CA SER A 176 21.97 -4.09 -9.49
C SER A 176 23.11 -4.27 -8.49
N ILE A 177 23.09 -5.37 -7.75
CA ILE A 177 24.06 -5.68 -6.70
C ILE A 177 24.43 -7.18 -6.73
N VAL A 178 25.55 -7.51 -6.09
CA VAL A 178 25.90 -8.89 -5.73
C VAL A 178 25.82 -9.01 -4.22
N ILE A 179 25.09 -10.02 -3.73
CA ILE A 179 24.95 -10.32 -2.29
C ILE A 179 25.62 -11.66 -1.94
N GLY A 180 25.64 -12.03 -0.65
CA GLY A 180 26.15 -13.34 -0.22
C GLY A 180 27.67 -13.50 -0.34
N LEU A 181 28.40 -12.38 -0.35
CA LEU A 181 29.86 -12.36 -0.40
C LEU A 181 30.46 -12.60 1.00
N GLY A 182 31.78 -12.82 1.06
CA GLY A 182 32.50 -12.97 2.33
C GLY A 182 32.68 -14.41 2.80
N GLY A 183 32.51 -15.41 1.92
CA GLY A 183 32.78 -16.82 2.19
C GLY A 183 31.58 -17.60 2.74
N LYS A 184 31.79 -18.90 3.01
CA LYS A 184 30.73 -19.90 3.30
C LYS A 184 29.76 -19.50 4.43
N ALA A 185 30.22 -18.75 5.42
CA ALA A 185 29.38 -18.34 6.55
C ALA A 185 28.36 -17.24 6.20
N ASN A 186 28.54 -16.54 5.07
CA ASN A 186 27.85 -15.29 4.75
C ASN A 186 26.86 -15.42 3.58
N GLY A 187 26.58 -16.64 3.11
CA GLY A 187 25.58 -16.93 2.09
C GLY A 187 26.15 -17.48 0.78
N VAL A 188 25.29 -17.53 -0.24
CA VAL A 188 25.62 -17.98 -1.60
C VAL A 188 25.69 -16.74 -2.50
N PRO A 189 26.84 -16.44 -3.14
CA PRO A 189 26.97 -15.31 -4.05
C PRO A 189 25.95 -15.36 -5.20
N ARG A 190 25.21 -14.28 -5.40
CA ARG A 190 24.30 -14.12 -6.55
C ARG A 190 24.03 -12.66 -6.89
N GLU A 191 23.63 -12.42 -8.14
CA GLU A 191 23.13 -11.13 -8.60
C GLU A 191 21.67 -10.91 -8.19
N THR A 192 21.35 -9.68 -7.80
CA THR A 192 19.98 -9.25 -7.46
C THR A 192 19.89 -7.72 -7.51
N GLY A 193 18.85 -7.13 -6.91
CA GLY A 193 18.74 -5.69 -6.73
C GLY A 193 17.55 -5.33 -5.86
N PHE A 194 17.34 -4.02 -5.74
CA PHE A 194 16.22 -3.43 -5.03
C PHE A 194 15.28 -2.71 -6.00
N ASP A 195 13.98 -2.83 -5.73
CA ASP A 195 12.94 -2.00 -6.30
C ASP A 195 12.33 -1.11 -5.20
N ILE A 196 11.59 -0.08 -5.59
CA ILE A 196 10.85 0.73 -4.62
C ILE A 196 9.67 -0.08 -4.07
N THR A 197 9.34 0.04 -2.78
CA THR A 197 8.37 -0.88 -2.12
C THR A 197 7.01 -0.95 -2.82
N VAL A 198 6.51 0.17 -3.34
CA VAL A 198 5.24 0.21 -4.08
C VAL A 198 5.24 -0.57 -5.40
N ALA A 199 6.40 -0.99 -5.90
CA ALA A 199 6.56 -1.89 -7.06
C ALA A 199 6.47 -3.38 -6.70
N SER A 200 6.47 -3.71 -5.40
CA SER A 200 6.40 -5.08 -4.89
C SER A 200 5.11 -5.80 -5.31
N GLU A 201 5.22 -7.08 -5.67
CA GLU A 201 4.04 -7.95 -5.85
C GLU A 201 3.22 -8.07 -4.55
N ILE A 202 3.85 -7.95 -3.38
CA ILE A 202 3.13 -7.89 -2.09
C ILE A 202 2.21 -6.66 -2.04
N MET A 203 2.61 -5.51 -2.60
CA MET A 203 1.74 -4.33 -2.68
C MET A 203 0.54 -4.60 -3.61
N ALA A 204 0.77 -5.26 -4.74
CA ALA A 204 -0.30 -5.63 -5.67
C ALA A 204 -1.28 -6.63 -5.03
N ILE A 205 -0.76 -7.62 -4.30
CA ILE A 205 -1.57 -8.61 -3.55
C ILE A 205 -2.37 -7.93 -2.44
N LEU A 206 -1.76 -7.05 -1.65
CA LEU A 206 -2.45 -6.27 -0.63
C LEU A 206 -3.66 -5.54 -1.22
N CYS A 207 -3.49 -4.95 -2.40
CA CYS A 207 -4.56 -4.18 -3.05
C CYS A 207 -5.65 -5.05 -3.66
N LEU A 208 -5.40 -6.33 -3.94
CA LEU A 208 -6.37 -7.23 -4.58
C LEU A 208 -7.00 -8.25 -3.63
N SER A 209 -6.50 -8.34 -2.39
CA SER A 209 -6.98 -9.30 -1.41
C SER A 209 -8.34 -8.91 -0.85
N THR A 210 -9.21 -9.89 -0.62
CA THR A 210 -10.50 -9.68 0.06
C THR A 210 -10.36 -9.63 1.58
N ASP A 211 -9.46 -10.44 2.11
CA ASP A 211 -9.20 -10.62 3.53
C ASP A 211 -7.79 -11.20 3.75
N LEU A 212 -7.43 -11.44 5.01
CA LEU A 212 -6.09 -11.92 5.39
C LEU A 212 -5.80 -13.34 4.87
N MET A 213 -6.83 -14.18 4.69
CA MET A 213 -6.66 -15.54 4.20
C MET A 213 -6.48 -15.55 2.67
N ASP A 214 -7.26 -14.76 1.93
CA ASP A 214 -7.02 -14.55 0.49
C ASP A 214 -5.63 -13.94 0.24
N LEU A 215 -5.20 -12.98 1.08
CA LEU A 215 -3.85 -12.43 1.03
C LEU A 215 -2.79 -13.53 1.20
N LYS A 216 -2.95 -14.40 2.20
CA LYS A 216 -2.03 -15.53 2.44
C LYS A 216 -1.98 -16.49 1.26
N GLU A 217 -3.13 -16.86 0.70
CA GLU A 217 -3.22 -17.77 -0.45
C GLU A 217 -2.60 -17.16 -1.72
N ARG A 218 -2.72 -15.85 -1.91
CA ARG A 218 -2.04 -15.14 -3.00
C ARG A 218 -0.54 -15.12 -2.80
N ILE A 219 -0.06 -14.82 -1.59
CA ILE A 219 1.38 -14.87 -1.27
C ILE A 219 1.93 -16.28 -1.50
N GLN A 220 1.19 -17.32 -1.13
CA GLN A 220 1.60 -18.71 -1.33
C GLN A 220 1.89 -19.05 -2.81
N ARG A 221 1.22 -18.38 -3.75
CA ARG A 221 1.34 -18.60 -5.20
C ARG A 221 2.45 -17.79 -5.88
N ILE A 222 3.11 -16.88 -5.16
CA ILE A 222 4.21 -16.07 -5.71
C ILE A 222 5.33 -16.98 -6.17
N VAL A 223 5.74 -16.87 -7.44
CA VAL A 223 6.93 -17.54 -7.96
C VAL A 223 8.16 -16.73 -7.58
N ILE A 224 9.05 -17.33 -6.79
CA ILE A 224 10.25 -16.67 -6.26
C ILE A 224 11.49 -16.91 -7.13
N GLY A 225 11.49 -18.00 -7.91
CA GLY A 225 12.59 -18.40 -8.76
C GLY A 225 12.35 -19.75 -9.40
N TYR A 226 13.40 -20.29 -10.02
CA TYR A 226 13.36 -21.56 -10.70
C TYR A 226 14.50 -22.47 -10.23
N THR A 227 14.24 -23.77 -10.28
CA THR A 227 15.25 -24.80 -10.05
C THR A 227 16.23 -24.91 -11.23
N TYR A 228 17.30 -25.69 -11.06
CA TYR A 228 18.24 -25.99 -12.15
C TYR A 228 17.59 -26.69 -13.36
N ASP A 229 16.54 -27.49 -13.13
CA ASP A 229 15.74 -28.13 -14.20
C ASP A 229 14.59 -27.24 -14.71
N GLY A 230 14.46 -26.01 -14.21
CA GLY A 230 13.51 -25.01 -14.71
C GLY A 230 12.09 -25.09 -14.15
N LYS A 231 11.87 -25.86 -13.07
CA LYS A 231 10.59 -25.86 -12.35
C LYS A 231 10.45 -24.60 -11.51
N ALA A 232 9.26 -24.03 -11.47
CA ALA A 232 8.97 -22.88 -10.62
C ALA A 232 8.99 -23.30 -9.14
N VAL A 233 9.57 -22.45 -8.30
CA VAL A 233 9.50 -22.55 -6.84
C VAL A 233 8.71 -21.35 -6.34
N THR A 234 7.79 -21.60 -5.42
CA THR A 234 6.89 -20.60 -4.86
C THR A 234 7.27 -20.17 -3.45
N ALA A 235 6.75 -19.04 -2.99
CA ALA A 235 6.88 -18.63 -1.60
C ALA A 235 6.16 -19.62 -0.64
N GLY A 236 5.17 -20.37 -1.14
CA GLY A 236 4.55 -21.48 -0.43
C GLY A 236 5.49 -22.64 -0.18
N ASP A 237 6.29 -23.03 -1.18
CA ASP A 237 7.22 -24.17 -1.09
C ASP A 237 8.27 -23.98 0.02
N ILE A 238 8.73 -22.73 0.22
CA ILE A 238 9.67 -22.38 1.28
C ILE A 238 9.01 -21.98 2.61
N GLY A 239 7.69 -22.15 2.73
CA GLY A 239 6.93 -21.85 3.95
C GLY A 239 6.84 -20.37 4.34
N ALA A 240 7.08 -19.43 3.41
CA ALA A 240 7.14 -18.00 3.72
C ALA A 240 5.77 -17.31 3.85
N ALA A 241 4.73 -17.89 3.24
CA ALA A 241 3.43 -17.24 3.11
C ALA A 241 2.77 -16.89 4.46
N GLY A 242 2.82 -17.79 5.44
CA GLY A 242 2.24 -17.55 6.77
C GLY A 242 2.89 -16.36 7.48
N SER A 243 4.23 -16.36 7.56
CA SER A 243 4.99 -15.31 8.23
C SER A 243 4.85 -13.95 7.55
N ALA A 244 4.89 -13.91 6.21
CA ALA A 244 4.66 -12.68 5.45
C ALA A 244 3.25 -12.12 5.66
N SER A 245 2.23 -12.98 5.77
CA SER A 245 0.84 -12.56 6.01
C SER A 245 0.66 -11.97 7.41
N VAL A 246 1.30 -12.56 8.44
CA VAL A 246 1.24 -12.02 9.80
C VAL A 246 1.80 -10.61 9.88
N LEU A 247 2.89 -10.31 9.15
CA LEU A 247 3.46 -8.96 9.07
C LEU A 247 2.49 -7.94 8.44
N LEU A 248 1.52 -8.41 7.64
CA LEU A 248 0.52 -7.58 6.96
C LEU A 248 -0.83 -7.54 7.68
N LYS A 249 -0.95 -8.18 8.85
CA LYS A 249 -2.22 -8.32 9.60
C LYS A 249 -2.91 -6.99 9.87
N ASP A 250 -2.15 -5.95 10.23
CA ASP A 250 -2.71 -4.62 10.49
C ASP A 250 -2.71 -3.76 9.23
N ALA A 251 -1.71 -3.95 8.36
CA ALA A 251 -1.59 -3.23 7.09
C ALA A 251 -2.68 -3.58 6.07
N ILE A 252 -3.45 -4.65 6.28
CA ILE A 252 -4.62 -5.00 5.45
C ILE A 252 -5.87 -4.19 5.81
N LYS A 253 -5.87 -3.48 6.94
CA LYS A 253 -7.03 -2.69 7.36
C LYS A 253 -7.01 -1.31 6.68
N PRO A 254 -8.07 -0.88 5.97
CA PRO A 254 -8.13 0.44 5.35
C PRO A 254 -7.93 1.58 6.34
N ASN A 255 -7.18 2.61 5.93
CA ASN A 255 -6.96 3.80 6.76
C ASN A 255 -8.01 4.86 6.46
N LEU A 256 -8.73 5.28 7.49
CA LEU A 256 -9.68 6.37 7.45
C LEU A 256 -9.00 7.68 7.85
N VAL A 257 -9.19 8.69 7.01
CA VAL A 257 -8.79 10.09 7.19
C VAL A 257 -9.91 11.00 6.67
N GLN A 258 -9.62 12.28 6.44
CA GLN A 258 -10.64 13.25 6.02
C GLN A 258 -10.10 14.26 5.00
N THR A 259 -11.01 14.88 4.24
CA THR A 259 -10.70 16.08 3.47
C THR A 259 -10.66 17.33 4.34
N LEU A 260 -10.19 18.46 3.81
CA LEU A 260 -10.33 19.79 4.42
C LEU A 260 -11.76 20.15 4.86
N GLU A 261 -12.79 19.62 4.19
CA GLU A 261 -14.20 19.86 4.53
C GLU A 261 -14.83 18.72 5.37
N GLY A 262 -14.00 17.81 5.88
CA GLY A 262 -14.44 16.68 6.72
C GLY A 262 -15.23 15.59 5.97
N VAL A 263 -15.09 15.45 4.65
CA VAL A 263 -15.57 14.26 3.94
C VAL A 263 -14.68 13.05 4.31
N PRO A 264 -15.28 11.90 4.68
CA PRO A 264 -14.53 10.67 4.94
C PRO A 264 -13.72 10.21 3.73
N ALA A 265 -12.45 9.87 3.95
CA ALA A 265 -11.54 9.46 2.89
C ALA A 265 -10.75 8.22 3.32
N PHE A 266 -10.68 7.22 2.45
CA PHE A 266 -9.84 6.06 2.63
C PHE A 266 -8.53 6.20 1.85
N ILE A 267 -7.41 5.93 2.50
CA ILE A 267 -6.09 5.85 1.86
C ILE A 267 -5.54 4.46 2.15
N HIS A 268 -5.49 3.59 1.15
CA HIS A 268 -5.04 2.22 1.38
C HIS A 268 -4.47 1.57 0.12
N GLY A 269 -3.26 1.06 0.24
CA GLY A 269 -2.50 0.50 -0.86
C GLY A 269 -2.02 1.54 -1.88
N GLY A 270 -1.04 1.18 -2.68
CA GLY A 270 -0.46 2.11 -3.66
C GLY A 270 0.44 1.43 -4.67
N PRO A 271 -0.07 0.49 -5.48
CA PRO A 271 0.74 -0.20 -6.47
C PRO A 271 1.05 0.72 -7.65
N PHE A 272 2.13 0.39 -8.35
CA PHE A 272 2.42 0.95 -9.66
C PHE A 272 1.29 0.69 -10.67
N ALA A 273 1.18 1.56 -11.67
CA ALA A 273 0.13 1.50 -12.70
C ALA A 273 0.63 0.98 -14.06
N ASN A 274 1.92 0.65 -14.17
CA ASN A 274 2.54 0.12 -15.38
C ASN A 274 2.81 -1.39 -15.27
N ILE A 275 3.39 -1.83 -14.15
CA ILE A 275 3.67 -3.25 -13.84
C ILE A 275 2.60 -3.89 -12.95
N ALA A 276 1.65 -3.09 -12.46
CA ALA A 276 0.50 -3.51 -11.67
C ALA A 276 -0.71 -2.62 -12.05
N HIS A 277 -1.82 -2.79 -11.34
CA HIS A 277 -3.13 -2.24 -11.74
C HIS A 277 -3.37 -0.77 -11.35
N GLY A 278 -2.52 -0.17 -10.51
CA GLY A 278 -2.58 1.27 -10.23
C GLY A 278 -3.79 1.79 -9.45
N CYS A 279 -4.51 0.95 -8.71
CA CYS A 279 -5.67 1.34 -7.88
C CYS A 279 -5.35 1.26 -6.38
N ASN A 280 -6.16 1.90 -5.55
CA ASN A 280 -6.19 1.62 -4.12
C ASN A 280 -6.73 0.20 -3.87
N SER A 281 -6.66 -0.27 -2.63
CA SER A 281 -7.11 -1.62 -2.30
C SER A 281 -8.60 -1.86 -2.56
N LEU A 282 -8.93 -3.08 -2.93
CA LEU A 282 -10.29 -3.60 -3.02
C LEU A 282 -11.06 -3.42 -1.70
N GLN A 283 -10.42 -3.65 -0.56
CA GLN A 283 -11.04 -3.53 0.76
C GLN A 283 -11.53 -2.11 1.05
N ALA A 284 -10.72 -1.10 0.75
CA ALA A 284 -11.12 0.30 0.91
C ALA A 284 -12.24 0.73 -0.04
N THR A 285 -12.38 0.08 -1.21
CA THR A 285 -13.44 0.38 -2.17
C THR A 285 -14.75 -0.35 -1.87
N ARG A 286 -14.68 -1.54 -1.27
CA ARG A 286 -15.87 -2.34 -0.92
C ARG A 286 -16.52 -1.92 0.39
N LEU A 287 -15.74 -1.35 1.31
CA LEU A 287 -16.19 -0.86 2.61
C LEU A 287 -17.02 0.42 2.49
#